data_AF-A0A6I7R021-F1
#
_entry.id   AF-A0A6I7R021-F1
#
_cell.length_a   1.000
_cell.length_b   1.000
_cell.length_c   1.000
_cell.angle_alpha   90.00
_cell.angle_beta   90.00
_cell.angle_gamma   90.00
#
_symmetry.space_group_name_H-M   'P 1'
#
loop_
_entity.id
_entity.type
_entity.pdbx_description
1 polymer ?
#
loop_
_entity_poly.entity_id
_entity_poly.type
_entity_poly.pdbx_seq_one_letter_code
_entity_poly.pdbx_strand_id
1 'polypeptide(L)'
;MKKFLFKISVLTVFVLLVSSSLVSAQCPMCRTAVESAMEGGSSIGNGLNFGILYLLAMPYLFFTIIAFFWYRNFKKKKQMESIFE
;
A
#
# COMPACT_ATOMS: atom_id res chain seq x y z
N MET A 1 -25.48 3.39 12.32
CA MET A 1 -24.68 2.29 11.74
C MET A 1 -23.51 2.79 10.89
N LYS A 2 -23.70 3.61 9.84
CA LYS A 2 -22.60 4.11 8.98
C LYS A 2 -21.45 4.82 9.73
N LYS A 3 -21.77 5.65 10.74
CA LYS A 3 -20.76 6.33 11.58
C LYS A 3 -19.96 5.37 12.47
N PHE A 4 -20.56 4.24 12.87
CA PHE A 4 -19.91 3.22 13.69
C PHE A 4 -18.98 2.35 12.83
N LEU A 5 -19.46 1.96 11.64
CA LEU A 5 -18.64 1.26 10.63
C LEU A 5 -17.44 2.11 10.18
N PHE A 6 -17.62 3.42 10.02
CA PHE A 6 -16.52 4.33 9.69
C PHE A 6 -15.45 4.38 10.80
N LYS A 7 -15.86 4.48 12.07
CA LYS A 7 -14.93 4.45 13.21
C LYS A 7 -14.17 3.14 13.32
N ILE A 8 -14.85 2.01 13.10
CA ILE A 8 -14.20 0.69 13.08
C ILE A 8 -13.19 0.60 11.95
N SER A 9 -13.55 1.00 10.73
CA SER A 9 -12.65 0.99 9.58
C SER A 9 -11.40 1.84 9.81
N VAL A 10 -11.56 3.05 10.35
CA VAL A 10 -10.44 3.94 10.68
C VAL A 10 -9.53 3.32 11.76
N LEU A 11 -10.13 2.71 12.79
CA LEU A 11 -9.37 2.05 13.86
C LEU A 11 -8.59 0.84 13.32
N THR A 12 -9.19 0.03 12.46
CA THR A 12 -8.51 -1.12 11.82
C THR A 12 -7.32 -0.66 10.97
N VAL A 13 -7.49 0.38 10.16
CA VAL A 13 -6.39 0.95 9.35
C VAL A 13 -5.28 1.49 10.25
N PHE A 14 -5.62 2.19 11.34
CA PHE A 14 -4.64 2.71 12.29
C PHE A 14 -3.84 1.59 12.98
N VAL A 15 -4.51 0.52 13.42
CA VAL A 15 -3.85 -0.65 14.01
C VAL A 15 -2.90 -1.31 13.00
N LEU A 16 -3.33 -1.49 11.75
CA LEU A 16 -2.48 -2.06 10.70
C LEU A 16 -1.23 -1.21 10.40
N LEU A 17 -1.35 0.12 10.45
CA LEU A 17 -0.22 1.04 10.24
C LEU A 17 0.80 1.02 11.39
N VAL A 18 0.35 0.78 12.62
CA VAL A 18 1.20 0.77 13.83
C VAL A 18 1.81 -0.62 14.08
N SER A 19 1.27 -1.68 13.49
CA SER A 19 1.71 -3.08 13.66
C SER A 19 2.99 -3.44 12.90
N SER A 20 3.96 -2.53 12.80
CA SER A 20 5.22 -2.73 12.07
C SER A 20 6.32 -3.44 12.87
N SER A 21 6.02 -3.92 14.08
CA SER A 21 7.02 -4.55 14.96
C SER A 21 7.39 -5.97 14.50
N LEU A 22 8.65 -6.10 14.08
CA LEU A 22 9.38 -7.32 13.69
C LEU A 22 8.85 -7.98 12.41
N VAL A 23 9.27 -7.44 11.26
CA VAL A 23 9.11 -8.09 9.95
C VAL A 23 10.03 -9.32 9.85
N SER A 24 9.71 -10.38 10.60
CA SER A 24 10.00 -11.73 10.15
C SER A 24 9.12 -11.99 8.94
N ALA A 25 9.69 -12.47 7.83
CA ALA A 25 8.97 -12.68 6.59
C ALA A 25 7.71 -13.53 6.84
N GLN A 26 6.53 -12.94 6.63
CA GLN A 26 5.22 -13.58 6.87
C GLN A 26 4.85 -14.59 5.75
N CYS A 27 5.61 -14.61 4.66
CA CYS A 27 5.46 -15.57 3.58
C CYS A 27 6.61 -16.60 3.61
N PRO A 28 6.33 -17.91 3.76
CA PRO A 28 7.36 -18.94 3.88
C PRO A 28 8.30 -19.00 2.67
N MET A 29 7.80 -18.68 1.46
CA MET A 29 8.62 -18.61 0.25
C MET A 29 9.69 -17.50 0.30
N CYS A 30 9.35 -16.34 0.86
CA CYS A 30 10.30 -15.22 1.00
C CYS A 30 11.33 -15.50 2.08
N ARG A 31 10.93 -16.22 3.14
CA ARG A 31 11.83 -16.63 4.22
C ARG A 31 12.92 -17.60 3.74
N THR A 32 12.53 -18.67 3.03
CA THR A 32 13.50 -19.65 2.50
C THR A 32 14.48 -19.02 1.52
N ALA A 33 14.02 -18.10 0.65
CA ALA A 33 14.90 -17.38 -0.27
C ALA A 33 15.95 -16.50 0.46
N VAL A 34 15.56 -15.89 1.59
CA VAL A 34 16.48 -15.10 2.43
C VAL A 34 17.46 -16.00 3.15
N GLU A 35 17.00 -17.07 3.79
CA GLU A 35 17.84 -18.01 4.54
C GLU A 35 18.91 -18.63 3.62
N SER A 36 18.54 -19.10 2.43
CA SER A 36 19.51 -19.65 1.46
C SER A 36 20.48 -18.60 0.91
N ALA A 37 20.08 -17.33 0.77
CA ALA A 37 20.98 -16.26 0.36
C ALA A 37 21.99 -15.90 1.47
N MET A 38 21.55 -15.92 2.73
CA MET A 38 22.40 -15.64 3.88
C MET A 38 23.39 -16.77 4.16
N GLU A 39 22.98 -18.04 4.00
CA GLU A 39 23.88 -19.21 4.09
C GLU A 39 24.97 -19.19 3.02
N GLY A 40 24.67 -18.64 1.84
CA GLY A 40 25.65 -18.39 0.77
C GLY A 40 26.56 -17.17 0.99
N GLY A 41 26.48 -16.50 2.14
CA GLY A 41 27.27 -15.30 2.46
C GLY A 41 26.77 -14.00 1.83
N SER A 42 25.57 -13.99 1.25
CA SER A 42 25.01 -12.81 0.59
C SER A 42 24.20 -11.94 1.55
N SER A 43 24.54 -10.64 1.63
CA SER A 43 23.84 -9.65 2.45
C SER A 43 22.50 -9.20 1.86
N ILE A 44 22.08 -9.75 0.71
CA ILE A 44 20.81 -9.46 0.03
C ILE A 44 19.60 -9.77 0.93
N GLY A 45 19.76 -10.69 1.88
CA GLY A 45 18.73 -11.04 2.86
C GLY A 45 18.29 -9.90 3.79
N ASN A 46 19.18 -8.95 4.09
CA ASN A 46 18.92 -7.90 5.10
C ASN A 46 17.89 -6.83 4.66
N GLY A 47 17.51 -6.81 3.38
CA GLY A 47 16.59 -5.80 2.81
C GLY A 47 15.40 -6.35 2.02
N LEU A 48 15.26 -7.68 1.90
CA LEU A 48 14.30 -8.27 0.96
C LEU A 48 12.84 -7.91 1.28
N ASN A 49 12.48 -7.88 2.57
CA ASN A 49 11.12 -7.48 2.99
C ASN A 49 10.77 -6.05 2.57
N PHE A 50 11.76 -5.15 2.57
CA PHE A 50 11.57 -3.78 2.09
C PHE A 50 11.37 -3.75 0.58
N GLY A 51 12.10 -4.59 -0.16
CA GLY A 51 11.92 -4.77 -1.60
C GLY A 51 10.52 -5.30 -1.96
N ILE A 52 10.00 -6.28 -1.22
CA ILE A 52 8.65 -6.83 -1.44
C ILE A 52 7.59 -5.77 -1.19
N LEU A 53 7.68 -5.03 -0.08
CA LEU A 53 6.76 -3.93 0.23
C LEU A 53 6.83 -2.82 -0.82
N TYR A 54 8.02 -2.49 -1.32
CA TYR A 54 8.21 -1.50 -2.37
C TYR A 54 7.52 -1.91 -3.69
N LEU A 55 7.75 -3.16 -4.13
CA LEU A 55 7.13 -3.70 -5.34
C LEU A 55 5.61 -3.81 -5.21
N LEU A 56 5.11 -4.16 -4.03
CA LEU A 56 3.68 -4.25 -3.76
C LEU A 56 3.04 -2.85 -3.68
N ALA A 57 3.70 -1.86 -3.08
CA ALA A 57 3.16 -0.51 -2.93
C ALA A 57 3.10 0.27 -4.25
N MET A 58 4.06 0.05 -5.16
CA MET A 58 4.16 0.73 -6.45
C MET A 58 2.87 0.72 -7.29
N PRO A 59 2.23 -0.44 -7.59
CA PRO A 59 1.01 -0.46 -8.39
C PRO A 59 -0.13 0.31 -7.72
N TYR A 60 -0.31 0.18 -6.40
CA TYR A 60 -1.37 0.92 -5.70
C TYR A 60 -1.15 2.43 -5.71
N LEU A 61 0.09 2.89 -5.51
CA LEU A 61 0.43 4.31 -5.61
C LEU A 61 0.15 4.84 -7.02
N PHE A 62 0.57 4.09 -8.05
CA PHE A 62 0.37 4.47 -9.44
C PHE A 62 -1.12 4.62 -9.78
N PHE A 63 -1.94 3.63 -9.43
CA PHE A 63 -3.40 3.70 -9.64
C PHE A 63 -4.05 4.84 -8.86
N THR A 64 -3.62 5.08 -7.62
CA THR A 64 -4.16 6.17 -6.78
C THR A 64 -3.89 7.54 -7.38
N ILE A 65 -2.67 7.76 -7.89
CA ILE A 65 -2.29 9.01 -8.56
C ILE A 65 -3.16 9.24 -9.80
N ILE A 66 -3.28 8.23 -10.67
CA ILE A 66 -4.09 8.33 -11.89
C ILE A 66 -5.55 8.62 -11.55
N ALA A 67 -6.12 7.85 -10.62
CA ALA A 67 -7.51 8.03 -10.18
C ALA A 67 -7.75 9.44 -9.61
N PHE A 68 -6.81 9.97 -8.82
CA PHE A 68 -6.89 11.31 -8.25
C PHE A 68 -6.91 12.41 -9.33
N PHE A 69 -6.00 12.35 -10.30
CA PHE A 69 -5.97 13.30 -11.41
C PHE A 69 -7.21 13.20 -12.30
N TRP A 70 -7.66 11.98 -12.60
CA TRP A 70 -8.88 11.76 -13.38
C TRP A 70 -10.11 12.34 -12.68
N TYR A 71 -10.29 12.04 -11.38
CA TYR A 71 -11.39 12.56 -10.57
C TYR A 71 -11.39 14.09 -10.50
N ARG A 72 -10.23 14.71 -10.33
CA ARG A 72 -10.10 16.17 -10.28
C ARG A 72 -10.51 16.82 -11.60
N ASN A 73 -10.12 16.23 -12.74
CA ASN A 73 -10.49 16.74 -14.06
C ASN A 73 -11.98 16.52 -14.37
N PHE A 74 -12.54 15.37 -13.98
CA PHE A 74 -13.96 15.09 -14.13
C PHE A 74 -14.84 16.09 -13.35
N LYS A 75 -14.46 16.42 -12.11
CA LYS A 75 -15.18 17.43 -11.30
C LYS A 75 -15.15 18.81 -11.94
N LYS A 76 -14.01 19.24 -12.51
CA LYS A 76 -13.90 20.53 -13.21
C LYS A 76 -14.83 20.60 -14.43
N LYS A 77 -14.91 19.52 -15.21
CA LYS A 77 -15.83 19.46 -16.37
C LYS A 77 -17.29 19.56 -15.94
N LYS A 78 -17.69 18.82 -14.91
CA LYS A 78 -19.05 18.86 -14.37
C LYS A 78 -19.44 20.24 -13.84
N GLN A 79 -18.51 20.97 -13.21
CA GLN A 79 -18.75 22.34 -12.75
C GLN A 79 -18.85 23.35 -13.89
N MET A 80 -18.10 23.15 -14.98
CA MET A 80 -18.18 23.99 -16.18
C MET A 80 -19.50 23.78 -16.91
N GLU A 81 -19.94 22.53 -17.08
CA GLU A 81 -21.22 22.18 -17.71
C GLU A 81 -22.42 22.83 -16.98
N SER A 82 -22.43 22.83 -15.65
CA SER A 82 -23.48 23.49 -14.85
C SER A 82 -23.49 25.02 -14.87
N ILE A 83 -22.49 25.68 -15.49
CA ILE A 83 -22.48 27.14 -15.68
C ILE A 83 -23.11 27.51 -17.04
N PHE A 84 -23.12 26.57 -18.00
CA PHE A 84 -23.68 26.75 -19.34
C PHE A 84 -25.12 26.21 -19.46
N GLU A 85 -25.72 25.77 -18.36
CA GLU A 85 -27.13 25.38 -18.23
C GLU A 85 -27.84 26.35 -17.29
#